data_AF-A0A960T7B9-F1
#
_entry.id   AF-A0A960T7B9-F1
#
_cell.length_a   1.000
_cell.length_b   1.000
_cell.length_c   1.000
_cell.angle_alpha   90.00
_cell.angle_beta   90.00
_cell.angle_gamma   90.00
#
_symmetry.space_group_name_H-M   'P 1'
#
loop_
_entity.id
_entity.type
_entity.pdbx_description
1 polymer ?
#
loop_
_entity_poly.entity_id
_entity_poly.type
_entity_poly.pdbx_seq_one_letter_code
_entity_poly.pdbx_strand_id
1 'polypeptide(L)'
;MTDKKGGTAVADEEDELLMDTSQMSEEKRQTMEIAEAAREKDYKFPSFGSQLFMGTFAKDMIFPFPVQDTKDAVIGDDMVAKVKKLLEEHLDPELVDETRTIPQEVIRGFVDLG
;
A
#
# COMPACT_ATOMS: atom_id res chain seq x y z
N MET A 1 -15.61 -56.92 8.14
CA MET A 1 -14.59 -56.03 8.73
C MET A 1 -14.85 -54.62 8.17
N THR A 2 -15.75 -53.85 8.78
CA THR A 2 -15.48 -52.85 9.85
C THR A 2 -14.62 -51.71 9.33
N ASP A 3 -15.18 -50.58 8.89
CA ASP A 3 -15.54 -49.34 9.64
C ASP A 3 -14.81 -48.20 8.85
N LYS A 4 -15.25 -46.95 8.68
CA LYS A 4 -16.00 -46.02 9.55
C LYS A 4 -16.44 -44.81 8.70
N LYS A 5 -17.65 -44.30 8.94
CA LYS A 5 -18.11 -42.94 8.54
C LYS A 5 -17.41 -41.84 9.36
N GLY A 6 -17.35 -40.63 8.81
CA GLY A 6 -17.13 -39.33 9.48
C GLY A 6 -16.47 -38.37 8.50
N GLY A 7 -17.06 -37.25 8.07
CA GLY A 7 -17.39 -36.09 8.93
C GLY A 7 -16.08 -35.54 9.47
N THR A 8 -15.58 -34.36 9.12
CA THR A 8 -16.27 -33.07 8.99
C THR A 8 -15.31 -32.12 8.25
N ALA A 9 -15.84 -31.33 7.31
CA ALA A 9 -15.17 -30.12 6.83
C ALA A 9 -15.27 -29.07 7.93
N VAL A 10 -14.15 -28.62 8.50
CA VAL A 10 -14.03 -27.34 9.23
C VAL A 10 -12.56 -27.14 9.62
N ALA A 11 -11.84 -26.31 8.88
CA ALA A 11 -10.57 -25.74 9.34
C ALA A 11 -10.24 -24.40 8.64
N ASP A 12 -11.26 -23.64 8.22
CA ASP A 12 -11.07 -22.37 7.49
C ASP A 12 -11.74 -21.15 8.18
N GLU A 13 -12.19 -21.26 9.44
CA GLU A 13 -12.93 -20.17 10.11
C GLU A 13 -12.30 -19.64 11.43
N GLU A 14 -11.08 -20.04 11.81
CA GLU A 14 -10.49 -19.66 13.13
C GLU A 14 -9.28 -18.70 13.06
N ASP A 15 -9.20 -17.84 12.04
CA ASP A 15 -8.26 -16.70 12.06
C ASP A 15 -8.99 -15.35 11.96
N GLU A 16 -10.28 -15.35 12.35
CA GLU A 16 -11.11 -14.16 12.42
C GLU A 16 -11.03 -13.56 13.84
N LEU A 17 -10.05 -12.66 14.02
CA LEU A 17 -9.97 -11.68 15.11
C LEU A 17 -9.66 -12.24 16.52
N LEU A 18 -8.38 -12.55 16.77
CA LEU A 18 -7.81 -12.79 18.11
C LEU A 18 -7.69 -11.52 19.01
N MET A 19 -8.25 -10.38 18.61
CA MET A 19 -8.27 -9.16 19.43
C MET A 19 -9.64 -8.94 20.08
N ASP A 20 -9.70 -8.92 21.42
CA ASP A 20 -10.88 -8.49 22.16
C ASP A 20 -11.13 -6.98 21.96
N THR A 21 -12.04 -6.64 21.06
CA THR A 21 -12.42 -5.26 20.78
C THR A 21 -13.63 -4.78 21.62
N SER A 22 -14.08 -5.55 22.62
CA SER A 22 -15.29 -5.24 23.39
C SER A 22 -15.21 -3.91 24.17
N GLN A 23 -14.00 -3.42 24.41
CA GLN A 23 -13.72 -2.16 25.11
C GLN A 23 -13.38 -0.98 24.17
N MET A 24 -13.51 -1.15 22.85
CA MET A 24 -13.18 -0.12 21.87
C MET A 24 -14.40 0.70 21.47
N SER A 25 -14.21 2.00 21.21
CA SER A 25 -15.25 2.82 20.57
C SER A 25 -15.49 2.33 19.14
N GLU A 26 -16.70 2.55 18.65
CA GLU A 26 -17.13 2.11 17.32
C GLU A 26 -16.22 2.66 16.21
N GLU A 27 -15.83 3.93 16.32
CA GLU A 27 -14.90 4.59 15.41
C GLU A 27 -13.50 3.95 15.41
N LYS A 28 -13.00 3.58 16.59
CA LYS A 28 -11.70 2.92 16.73
C LYS A 28 -11.72 1.49 16.17
N ARG A 29 -12.84 0.78 16.35
CA ARG A 29 -13.06 -0.55 15.77
C ARG A 29 -13.08 -0.48 14.24
N GLN A 30 -13.85 0.45 13.68
CA GLN A 30 -13.91 0.68 12.22
C GLN A 30 -12.55 1.03 11.63
N THR A 31 -11.78 1.89 12.31
CA THR A 31 -10.42 2.25 11.87
C THR A 31 -9.49 1.04 11.85
N MET A 32 -9.55 0.18 12.88
CA MET A 32 -8.76 -1.04 12.96
C MET A 32 -9.18 -2.05 11.88
N GLU A 33 -10.49 -2.24 11.66
CA GLU A 33 -11.00 -3.11 10.60
C GLU A 33 -10.52 -2.66 9.21
N ILE A 34 -10.54 -1.35 8.94
CA ILE A 34 -10.02 -0.77 7.69
C ILE A 34 -8.50 -1.02 7.57
N ALA A 35 -7.75 -0.83 8.66
CA ALA A 35 -6.30 -1.05 8.67
C ALA A 35 -5.93 -2.53 8.48
N GLU A 36 -6.63 -3.46 9.13
CA GLU A 36 -6.43 -4.90 8.98
C GLU A 36 -6.88 -5.40 7.61
N ALA A 37 -7.95 -4.84 7.03
CA ALA A 37 -8.37 -5.15 5.67
C ALA A 37 -7.34 -4.69 4.61
N ALA A 38 -6.59 -3.62 4.88
CA ALA A 38 -5.51 -3.15 4.02
C ALA A 38 -4.20 -3.96 4.18
N ARG A 39 -4.09 -4.81 5.22
CA ARG A 39 -2.92 -5.65 5.43
C ARG A 39 -2.86 -6.73 4.37
N GLU A 40 -1.72 -6.83 3.67
CA GLU A 40 -1.47 -7.92 2.73
C GLU A 40 -1.34 -9.24 3.51
N LYS A 41 -2.37 -10.09 3.41
CA LYS A 41 -2.40 -11.42 4.07
C LYS A 41 -1.60 -12.46 3.31
N ASP A 42 -1.60 -12.36 1.98
CA ASP A 42 -0.92 -13.30 1.09
C ASP A 42 0.16 -12.57 0.28
N TYR A 43 1.41 -12.93 0.50
CA TYR A 43 2.52 -12.50 -0.36
C TYR A 43 2.43 -13.23 -1.71
N LYS A 44 1.75 -12.62 -2.68
CA LYS A 44 1.48 -13.25 -4.00
C LYS A 44 2.70 -13.31 -4.91
N PHE A 45 3.69 -12.47 -4.67
CA PHE A 45 4.89 -12.38 -5.49
C PHE A 45 6.15 -12.62 -4.67
N PRO A 46 7.16 -13.28 -5.26
CA PRO A 46 8.46 -13.37 -4.63
C PRO A 46 8.99 -11.96 -4.37
N SER A 47 9.59 -11.75 -3.19
CA SER A 47 10.30 -10.53 -2.84
C SER A 47 11.80 -10.81 -2.83
N PHE A 48 12.59 -9.92 -3.42
CA PHE A 48 14.05 -10.04 -3.37
C PHE A 48 14.55 -9.98 -1.92
N GLY A 49 14.03 -9.05 -1.12
CA GLY A 49 14.40 -8.90 0.29
C GLY A 49 14.04 -10.14 1.12
N SER A 50 12.86 -10.72 0.90
CA SER A 50 12.44 -11.96 1.59
C SER A 50 13.35 -13.14 1.24
N GLN A 51 13.68 -13.33 -0.05
CA GLN A 51 14.57 -14.39 -0.48
C GLN A 51 15.98 -14.22 0.06
N LEU A 52 16.50 -12.98 0.04
CA LEU A 52 17.81 -12.68 0.61
C LEU A 52 17.87 -13.00 2.11
N PHE A 53 16.80 -12.65 2.86
CA PHE A 53 16.68 -13.00 4.27
C PHE A 53 16.70 -14.52 4.51
N MET A 54 16.10 -15.29 3.61
CA MET A 54 16.12 -16.76 3.63
C MET A 54 17.42 -17.36 3.02
N GLY A 55 18.43 -16.54 2.73
CA GLY A 55 19.73 -16.97 2.20
C GLY A 55 19.74 -17.27 0.69
N THR A 56 18.66 -16.95 -0.03
CA THR A 56 18.57 -17.11 -1.48
C THR A 56 18.87 -15.80 -2.19
N PHE A 57 19.96 -15.76 -2.96
CA PHE A 57 20.32 -14.57 -3.74
C PHE A 57 19.62 -14.57 -5.12
N ALA A 58 18.38 -14.06 -5.16
CA ALA A 58 17.54 -14.00 -6.36
C ALA A 58 17.86 -12.81 -7.28
N LYS A 59 19.08 -12.76 -7.82
CA LYS A 59 19.62 -11.60 -8.57
C LYS A 59 18.72 -11.10 -9.71
N ASP A 60 18.01 -12.02 -10.39
CA ASP A 60 17.26 -11.73 -11.62
C ASP A 60 16.02 -10.84 -11.36
N MET A 61 15.67 -10.64 -10.09
CA MET A 61 14.58 -9.75 -9.68
C MET A 61 14.98 -8.27 -9.58
N ILE A 62 16.28 -7.98 -9.52
CA ILE A 62 16.81 -6.62 -9.32
C ILE A 62 17.84 -6.22 -10.37
N PHE A 63 18.37 -7.19 -11.14
CA PHE A 63 19.43 -6.97 -12.10
C PHE A 63 19.15 -7.68 -13.44
N PRO A 64 19.36 -7.00 -14.59
CA PRO A 64 19.71 -5.59 -14.72
C PRO A 64 18.58 -4.66 -14.24
N PHE A 65 18.90 -3.38 -14.01
CA PHE A 65 17.87 -2.41 -13.65
C PHE A 65 16.77 -2.39 -14.73
N PRO A 66 15.48 -2.47 -14.36
CA PRO A 66 14.41 -2.53 -15.35
C PRO A 66 14.38 -1.26 -16.19
N VAL A 67 14.18 -1.41 -17.49
CA VAL A 67 14.01 -0.30 -18.43
C VAL A 67 12.52 -0.11 -18.69
N GLN A 68 12.03 1.10 -18.47
CA GLN A 68 10.63 1.45 -18.71
C GLN A 68 10.35 1.58 -20.21
N ASP A 69 9.13 1.23 -20.65
CA ASP A 69 8.68 1.50 -22.01
C ASP A 69 8.59 3.00 -22.27
N THR A 70 8.98 3.42 -23.47
CA THR A 70 9.00 4.85 -23.85
C THR A 70 7.63 5.53 -23.76
N LYS A 71 6.53 4.81 -24.05
CA LYS A 71 5.18 5.38 -23.98
C LYS A 71 4.78 5.62 -22.53
N ASP A 72 5.10 4.67 -21.65
CA ASP A 72 4.83 4.79 -20.22
C ASP A 72 5.67 5.91 -19.58
N ALA A 73 6.93 6.05 -20.01
CA ALA A 73 7.80 7.13 -19.57
C ALA A 73 7.23 8.51 -19.92
N VAL A 74 6.77 8.70 -21.16
CA VAL A 74 6.16 9.98 -21.60
C VAL A 74 4.93 10.33 -20.77
N ILE A 75 4.07 9.36 -20.45
CA ILE A 75 2.89 9.60 -19.60
C ILE A 75 3.30 10.09 -18.21
N GLY A 76 4.31 9.44 -17.61
CA GLY A 76 4.86 9.83 -16.32
C GLY A 76 5.49 11.22 -16.35
N ASP A 77 6.34 11.47 -17.34
CA ASP A 77 7.04 12.75 -17.52
C ASP A 77 6.06 13.91 -17.69
N ASP A 78 5.00 13.74 -18.48
CA ASP A 78 3.95 14.74 -18.68
C ASP A 78 3.21 15.07 -17.38
N MET A 79 2.95 14.06 -16.53
CA MET A 79 2.30 14.28 -15.23
C MET A 79 3.24 14.95 -14.23
N VAL A 80 4.51 14.51 -14.16
CA VAL A 80 5.54 15.12 -13.33
C VAL A 80 5.73 16.59 -13.70
N ALA A 81 5.71 16.93 -14.98
CA ALA A 81 5.82 18.32 -15.44
C ALA A 81 4.66 19.19 -14.94
N LYS A 82 3.42 18.68 -14.97
CA LYS A 82 2.23 19.41 -14.47
C LYS A 82 2.29 19.61 -12.96
N VAL A 83 2.62 18.55 -12.22
CA VAL A 83 2.77 18.61 -10.74
C VAL A 83 3.86 19.59 -10.35
N LYS A 84 5.02 19.51 -11.02
CA LYS A 84 6.13 20.42 -10.79
C LYS A 84 5.71 21.88 -10.98
N LYS A 85 5.04 22.18 -12.10
CA LYS A 85 4.56 23.53 -12.39
C LYS A 85 3.61 24.05 -11.30
N LEU A 86 2.63 23.24 -10.89
CA LEU A 86 1.70 23.61 -9.82
C LEU A 86 2.45 23.97 -8.53
N LEU A 87 3.41 23.14 -8.13
CA LEU A 87 4.19 23.36 -6.92
C LEU A 87 5.06 24.62 -7.02
N GLU A 88 5.74 24.82 -8.14
CA GLU A 88 6.59 26.01 -8.35
C GLU A 88 5.78 27.31 -8.37
N GLU A 89 4.53 27.27 -8.84
CA GLU A 89 3.67 28.46 -8.95
C GLU A 89 2.88 28.76 -7.66
N HIS A 90 2.55 27.74 -6.86
CA HIS A 90 1.56 27.87 -5.78
C HIS A 90 2.01 27.38 -4.40
N LEU A 91 3.21 26.81 -4.25
CA LEU A 91 3.71 26.32 -2.96
C LEU A 91 4.94 27.11 -2.52
N ASP A 92 4.82 27.80 -1.38
CA ASP A 92 5.98 28.30 -0.63
C ASP A 92 6.43 27.22 0.38
N PRO A 93 7.60 26.58 0.18
CA PRO A 93 8.05 25.51 1.05
C PRO A 93 8.34 25.99 2.49
N GLU A 94 8.76 27.25 2.66
CA GLU A 94 9.20 27.72 3.98
C GLU A 94 8.01 28.07 4.85
N LEU A 95 6.96 28.62 4.22
CA LEU A 95 5.67 28.82 4.87
C LEU A 95 5.02 27.49 5.28
N VAL A 96 5.16 26.44 4.47
CA VAL A 96 4.64 25.10 4.80
C VAL A 96 5.36 24.51 5.99
N ASP A 97 6.69 24.64 6.04
CA ASP A 97 7.48 24.16 7.18
C ASP A 97 7.09 24.89 8.48
N GLU A 98 6.97 26.22 8.41
CA GLU A 98 6.58 27.06 9.55
C GLU A 98 5.17 26.72 10.05
N THR A 99 4.19 26.66 9.15
CA THR A 99 2.76 26.49 9.48
C THR A 99 2.34 25.04 9.65
N ARG A 100 3.18 24.09 9.21
CA ARG A 100 2.89 22.65 9.11
C ARG A 100 1.61 22.34 8.32
N THR A 101 1.24 23.22 7.40
CA THR A 101 -0.02 23.17 6.68
C THR A 101 0.20 23.40 5.19
N ILE A 102 -0.39 22.54 4.35
CA ILE A 102 -0.37 22.71 2.89
C ILE A 102 -1.49 23.70 2.50
N PRO A 103 -1.21 24.72 1.67
CA PRO A 103 -2.24 25.63 1.17
C PRO A 103 -3.39 24.91 0.47
N GLN A 104 -4.63 25.34 0.74
CA GLN A 104 -5.82 24.71 0.17
C GLN A 104 -5.85 24.80 -1.37
N GLU A 105 -5.31 25.87 -1.94
CA GLU A 105 -5.16 26.02 -3.39
C GLU A 105 -4.27 24.96 -4.03
N VAL A 106 -3.21 24.52 -3.35
CA VAL A 106 -2.33 23.46 -3.84
C VAL A 106 -3.03 22.11 -3.79
N ILE A 107 -3.74 21.82 -2.69
CA ILE A 107 -4.56 20.60 -2.56
C ILE A 107 -5.62 20.56 -3.66
N ARG A 108 -6.28 21.69 -3.91
CA ARG A 108 -7.26 21.81 -4.99
C ARG A 108 -6.62 21.61 -6.36
N GLY A 109 -5.44 22.19 -6.59
CA GLY A 109 -4.67 21.99 -7.80
C GLY A 109 -4.32 20.53 -8.06
N PHE A 110 -3.97 19.75 -7.03
CA PHE A 110 -3.76 18.31 -7.18
C PHE A 110 -5.03 17.57 -7.60
N VAL A 111 -6.17 17.89 -6.99
CA VAL A 111 -7.48 17.29 -7.37
C VAL A 111 -7.82 17.60 -8.82
N ASP A 112 -7.56 18.83 -9.28
CA ASP A 112 -7.86 19.23 -10.65
C ASP A 112 -6.87 18.62 -11.68
N LEU A 113 -5.70 18.14 -11.25
CA LEU A 113 -4.71 17.46 -12.10
C LEU A 113 -5.01 15.97 -12.36
N GLY A 114 -5.79 15.32 -11.49
CA GLY A 114 -6.20 13.91 -11.62
C GLY A 114 -5.61 13.00 -10.56
#